data_AF-A0A3C0FF24-F1
#
_entry.id   AF-A0A3C0FF24-F1
#
_cell.length_a   1.000
_cell.length_b   1.000
_cell.length_c   1.000
_cell.angle_alpha   90.00
_cell.angle_beta   90.00
_cell.angle_gamma   90.00
#
_symmetry.space_group_name_H-M   'P 1'
#
loop_
_entity.id
_entity.type
_entity.pdbx_description
1 polymer ?
#
loop_
_entity_poly.entity_id
_entity_poly.type
_entity_poly.pdbx_seq_one_letter_code
_entity_poly.pdbx_strand_id
1 'polypeptide(L)'
;MALKPEQLVILVGLGTCGLAAGGGPVLRAIQDELAAQGSAIQQQGLDIEVRSTGCAGLCEAEVLVEVQRAGGRRVRYGKVKPDLARRIVSEDVVGGRPIAESIIYQEDPGLPVSRPADKQLHIVLENCGFIDP
;
A
#
# COMPACT_ATOMS: atom_id res chain seq x y z
N MET A 1 -7.65 -1.61 -14.20
CA MET A 1 -8.31 -0.69 -13.25
C MET A 1 -7.83 0.71 -13.61
N ALA A 2 -8.66 1.53 -14.26
CA ALA A 2 -8.26 2.88 -14.68
C ALA A 2 -8.47 3.84 -13.50
N LEU A 3 -7.39 4.19 -12.80
CA LEU A 3 -7.41 5.23 -11.77
C LEU A 3 -7.58 6.59 -12.46
N LYS A 4 -8.44 7.46 -11.93
CA LYS A 4 -8.55 8.85 -12.39
C LYS A 4 -7.23 9.58 -12.13
N PRO A 5 -6.84 10.61 -12.92
CA PRO A 5 -5.56 11.31 -12.79
C PRO A 5 -5.27 11.89 -11.39
N GLU A 6 -6.30 12.08 -10.57
CA GLU A 6 -6.22 12.73 -9.25
C GLU A 6 -6.54 11.76 -8.09
N GLN A 7 -6.75 10.47 -8.41
CA GLN A 7 -7.13 9.45 -7.44
C GLN A 7 -5.91 8.72 -6.88
N LEU A 8 -5.90 8.57 -5.55
CA LEU A 8 -4.85 7.93 -4.80
C LEU A 8 -5.47 6.88 -3.87
N VAL A 9 -5.05 5.62 -4.01
CA VAL A 9 -5.63 4.50 -3.25
C VAL A 9 -4.62 4.02 -2.23
N ILE A 10 -5.03 4.05 -0.96
CA ILE A 10 -4.24 3.54 0.17
C ILE A 10 -4.82 2.20 0.57
N LEU A 11 -4.03 1.15 0.41
CA LEU A 11 -4.34 -0.24 0.69
C LEU A 11 -3.68 -0.64 2.00
N VAL A 12 -4.46 -0.95 3.04
CA VAL A 12 -3.94 -1.38 4.34
C VAL A 12 -4.18 -2.86 4.53
N GLY A 13 -3.10 -3.62 4.74
CA GLY A 13 -3.15 -5.06 5.05
C GLY A 13 -3.77 -5.30 6.42
N LEU A 14 -5.08 -5.55 6.44
CA LEU A 14 -5.87 -5.81 7.64
C LEU A 14 -6.41 -7.24 7.61
N GLY A 15 -5.53 -8.21 7.33
CA GLY A 15 -5.82 -9.62 7.57
C GLY A 15 -5.96 -9.93 9.06
N THR A 16 -6.20 -11.20 9.40
CA THR A 16 -6.21 -11.69 10.78
C THR A 16 -4.87 -11.43 11.48
N CYS A 17 -3.76 -11.69 10.79
CA CYS A 17 -2.40 -11.40 11.26
C CYS A 17 -2.12 -9.88 11.32
N GLY A 18 -2.57 -9.12 10.32
CA GLY A 18 -2.46 -7.65 10.30
C GLY A 18 -3.18 -6.96 11.45
N LEU A 19 -4.36 -7.44 11.84
CA LEU A 19 -5.05 -6.96 13.05
C LEU A 19 -4.29 -7.31 14.33
N ALA A 20 -3.76 -8.54 14.42
CA ALA A 20 -2.97 -9.00 15.57
C ALA A 20 -1.62 -8.27 15.72
N ALA A 21 -0.99 -7.90 14.61
CA ALA A 21 0.27 -7.14 14.56
C ALA A 21 0.10 -5.65 14.90
N GLY A 22 -1.14 -5.18 15.12
CA GLY A 22 -1.42 -3.77 15.40
C GLY A 22 -1.83 -2.94 14.17
N GLY A 23 -2.45 -3.56 13.16
CA GLY A 23 -3.01 -2.86 12.00
C GLY A 23 -4.18 -1.94 12.33
N GLY A 24 -4.94 -2.24 13.39
CA GLY A 24 -6.03 -1.38 13.89
C GLY A 24 -5.58 0.06 14.19
N PRO A 25 -4.58 0.27 15.08
CA PRO A 25 -4.06 1.62 15.35
C PRO A 25 -3.39 2.27 14.13
N VAL A 26 -2.80 1.50 13.22
CA VAL A 26 -2.26 2.04 11.95
C VAL A 26 -3.36 2.62 11.07
N LEU A 27 -4.45 1.86 10.83
CA LEU A 27 -5.60 2.35 10.06
C LEU A 27 -6.18 3.61 10.69
N ARG A 28 -6.35 3.61 12.02
CA ARG A 28 -6.89 4.77 12.74
C ARG A 28 -5.98 5.98 12.61
N ALA A 29 -4.66 5.81 12.69
CA ALA A 29 -3.70 6.89 12.51
C ALA A 29 -3.75 7.48 11.09
N ILE A 30 -3.93 6.64 10.06
CA ILE A 30 -4.12 7.08 8.68
C ILE A 30 -5.41 7.88 8.54
N GLN A 31 -6.53 7.38 9.07
CA GLN A 31 -7.83 8.07 8.99
C GLN A 31 -7.81 9.42 9.71
N ASP A 32 -7.18 9.49 10.88
CA ASP A 32 -7.04 10.72 11.68
C ASP A 32 -6.23 11.78 10.93
N GLU A 33 -5.09 11.39 10.34
CA GLU A 33 -4.28 12.28 9.50
C GLU A 33 -5.00 12.70 8.23
N LEU A 34 -5.72 11.80 7.56
CA LEU A 34 -6.50 12.15 6.37
C LEU A 34 -7.63 13.14 6.71
N ALA A 35 -8.25 12.99 7.88
CA ALA A 35 -9.25 13.95 8.36
C ALA A 35 -8.61 15.31 8.68
N ALA A 36 -7.44 15.32 9.34
CA ALA A 36 -6.70 16.53 9.66
C ALA A 36 -6.22 17.27 8.39
N GLN A 37 -5.69 16.52 7.42
CA GLN A 37 -5.18 17.02 6.14
C GLN A 37 -6.28 17.13 5.07
N GLY A 38 -7.53 16.82 5.40
CA GLY A 38 -8.65 16.80 4.44
C GLY A 38 -8.83 18.14 3.73
N SER A 39 -8.54 19.25 4.43
CA SER A 39 -8.52 20.59 3.86
C SER A 39 -7.44 20.78 2.78
N ALA A 40 -6.22 20.30 3.00
CA ALA A 40 -5.12 20.35 2.02
C ALA A 40 -5.41 19.44 0.81
N ILE A 41 -5.93 18.24 1.07
CA ILE A 41 -6.35 17.27 0.05
C ILE A 41 -7.41 17.87 -0.86
N GLN A 42 -8.43 18.52 -0.27
CA GLN A 42 -9.52 19.15 -1.01
C GLN A 42 -9.06 20.38 -1.80
N GLN A 43 -8.10 21.16 -1.28
CA GLN A 43 -7.47 22.26 -2.03
C GLN A 43 -6.64 21.77 -3.22
N GLN A 44 -6.04 20.58 -3.11
CA GLN A 44 -5.27 19.96 -4.19
C GLN A 44 -6.13 19.12 -5.15
N GLY A 45 -7.43 18.95 -4.87
CA GLY A 45 -8.33 18.12 -5.69
C GLY A 45 -8.00 16.63 -5.66
N LEU A 46 -7.26 16.16 -4.65
CA LEU A 46 -6.86 14.76 -4.53
C LEU A 46 -8.03 13.92 -3.98
N ASP A 47 -8.34 12.80 -4.66
CA ASP A 47 -9.35 11.84 -4.22
C ASP A 47 -8.65 10.65 -3.56
N ILE A 48 -8.65 10.62 -2.23
CA ILE A 48 -7.95 9.58 -1.46
C ILE A 48 -8.94 8.52 -1.03
N GLU A 49 -8.71 7.28 -1.47
CA GLU A 49 -9.52 6.12 -1.14
C GLU A 49 -8.74 5.17 -0.24
N VAL A 50 -9.22 4.94 0.99
CA VAL A 50 -8.63 3.95 1.90
C VAL A 50 -9.37 2.63 1.75
N ARG A 51 -8.65 1.58 1.35
CA ARG A 51 -9.17 0.21 1.25
C ARG A 51 -8.42 -0.71 2.19
N SER A 52 -9.16 -1.59 2.85
CA SER A 52 -8.58 -2.72 3.55
C SER A 52 -8.33 -3.86 2.56
N THR A 53 -7.13 -4.44 2.63
CA THR A 53 -6.74 -5.62 1.86
C THR A 53 -6.50 -6.79 2.82
N GLY A 54 -6.75 -8.01 2.35
CA GLY A 54 -6.55 -9.23 3.12
C GLY A 54 -5.08 -9.61 3.29
N CYS A 55 -4.84 -10.84 3.76
CA CYS A 55 -3.49 -11.37 3.94
C CYS A 55 -2.75 -11.42 2.60
N ALA A 56 -1.66 -10.68 2.47
CA ALA A 56 -0.80 -10.69 1.30
C ALA A 56 0.23 -11.84 1.30
N GLY A 57 0.16 -12.77 2.27
CA GLY A 57 1.13 -13.85 2.44
C GLY A 57 2.49 -13.40 3.00
N LEU A 58 2.59 -12.14 3.45
CA LEU A 58 3.80 -11.49 3.97
C LEU A 58 3.64 -11.17 5.47
N CYS A 59 3.23 -12.17 6.26
CA CYS A 59 2.95 -11.97 7.69
C CYS A 59 4.15 -11.44 8.49
N GLU A 60 5.38 -11.71 8.04
CA GLU A 60 6.61 -11.23 8.70
C GLU A 60 6.88 -9.72 8.51
N ALA A 61 6.28 -9.13 7.48
CA ALA A 61 6.39 -7.71 7.17
C ALA A 61 5.11 -6.92 7.47
N GLU A 62 4.14 -7.52 8.17
CA GLU A 62 2.95 -6.80 8.63
C GLU A 62 3.32 -5.77 9.71
N VAL A 63 2.66 -4.61 9.77
CA VAL A 63 1.52 -4.16 8.94
C VAL A 63 1.99 -3.66 7.58
N LEU A 64 1.28 -4.04 6.51
CA LEU A 64 1.56 -3.62 5.14
C LEU A 64 0.68 -2.43 4.75
N VAL A 65 1.26 -1.40 4.15
CA VAL A 65 0.54 -0.26 3.58
C VAL A 65 1.01 -0.04 2.16
N GLU A 66 0.11 -0.08 1.20
CA GLU A 66 0.40 0.19 -0.21
C GLU A 66 -0.29 1.49 -0.64
N VAL A 67 0.47 2.38 -1.28
CA VAL A 67 -0.01 3.65 -1.83
C VAL A 67 0.07 3.56 -3.35
N GLN A 68 -1.08 3.62 -4.01
CA GLN A 68 -1.20 3.65 -5.47
C GLN A 68 -1.59 5.04 -5.93
N ARG A 69 -0.84 5.59 -6.88
CA ARG A 69 -1.14 6.87 -7.52
C ARG A 69 -1.58 6.67 -8.96
N ALA A 70 -2.41 7.60 -9.42
CA ALA A 70 -2.65 7.78 -10.83
C ALA A 70 -1.33 7.96 -11.60
N GLY A 71 -1.20 7.30 -12.75
CA GLY A 71 0.05 7.26 -13.51
C GLY A 71 0.94 6.05 -13.23
N GLY A 72 0.43 5.03 -12.53
CA GLY A 72 1.05 3.72 -12.41
C GLY A 72 2.15 3.61 -11.37
N ARG A 73 2.34 4.64 -10.54
CA ARG A 73 3.27 4.59 -9.40
C ARG A 73 2.60 3.88 -8.24
N ARG A 74 3.24 2.84 -7.72
CA ARG A 74 2.79 2.14 -6.50
C ARG A 74 3.96 1.93 -5.55
N VAL A 75 3.75 2.23 -4.28
CA VAL A 75 4.76 2.09 -3.22
C VAL A 75 4.15 1.24 -2.12
N ARG A 76 4.87 0.20 -1.69
CA ARG A 76 4.51 -0.66 -0.57
C ARG A 76 5.48 -0.44 0.57
N TYR A 77 4.90 -0.16 1.73
CA TYR A 77 5.58 -0.02 2.99
C TYR A 77 5.31 -1.26 3.85
N GLY A 78 6.38 -1.80 4.45
CA GLY A 78 6.30 -2.92 5.38
C GLY A 78 6.67 -2.50 6.79
N LYS A 79 6.27 -3.31 7.78
CA LYS A 79 6.51 -3.07 9.21
C LYS A 79 6.00 -1.69 9.65
N VAL A 80 4.86 -1.28 9.10
CA VAL A 80 4.32 0.06 9.32
C VAL A 80 3.81 0.20 10.75
N LYS A 81 4.33 1.22 11.44
CA LYS A 81 3.90 1.63 12.77
C LYS A 81 2.91 2.80 12.66
N PRO A 82 2.05 3.05 13.67
CA PRO A 82 1.11 4.17 13.64
C PRO A 82 1.81 5.53 13.43
N ASP A 83 3.01 5.71 13.99
CA ASP A 83 3.81 6.92 13.78
C ASP A 83 4.25 7.10 12.31
N LEU A 84 4.79 6.03 11.72
CA LEU A 84 5.18 6.01 10.31
C LEU A 84 3.96 6.20 9.39
N ALA A 85 2.81 5.63 9.75
CA ALA A 85 1.58 5.75 8.97
C ALA A 85 1.14 7.22 8.81
N ARG A 86 1.32 8.03 9.87
CA ARG A 86 1.08 9.48 9.80
C ARG A 86 2.05 10.15 8.84
N ARG A 87 3.35 9.85 8.99
CA ARG A 87 4.38 10.35 8.07
C ARG A 87 4.11 9.97 6.62
N ILE A 88 3.61 8.76 6.33
CA ILE A 88 3.24 8.35 4.97
C ILE A 88 2.14 9.26 4.41
N VAL A 89 1.10 9.58 5.19
CA VAL A 89 0.05 10.51 4.73
C VAL A 89 0.61 11.90 4.48
N SER A 90 1.37 12.46 5.43
CA SER A 90 1.90 13.82 5.31
C SER A 90 2.98 13.96 4.22
N GLU A 91 3.96 13.05 4.16
CA GLU A 91 5.10 13.15 3.23
C GLU A 91 4.81 12.53 1.85
N ASP A 92 4.24 11.32 1.82
CA ASP A 92 3.95 10.64 0.57
C ASP A 92 2.64 11.20 -0.01
N VAL A 93 1.50 11.02 0.67
CA VAL A 93 0.19 11.35 0.10
C VAL A 93 0.06 12.85 -0.21
N VAL A 94 0.35 13.73 0.75
CA VAL A 94 0.27 15.20 0.55
C VAL A 94 1.54 15.76 -0.10
N GLY A 95 2.72 15.32 0.36
CA GLY A 95 4.01 15.89 -0.08
C GLY A 95 4.58 15.31 -1.38
N GLY A 96 4.09 14.17 -1.86
CA GLY A 96 4.60 13.53 -3.07
C GLY A 96 5.91 12.76 -2.88
N ARG A 97 6.39 12.58 -1.65
CA ARG A 97 7.73 12.03 -1.35
C ARG A 97 7.64 10.71 -0.60
N PRO A 98 7.97 9.58 -1.25
CA PRO A 98 7.95 8.29 -0.59
C PRO A 98 9.12 8.13 0.39
N ILE A 99 8.86 7.47 1.52
CA ILE A 99 9.83 7.29 2.62
C ILE A 99 10.67 6.04 2.37
N ALA A 100 11.79 6.19 1.66
CA ALA A 100 12.65 5.09 1.21
C ALA A 100 13.05 4.09 2.30
N GLU A 101 13.18 4.55 3.55
CA GLU A 101 13.57 3.74 4.71
C GLU A 101 12.60 2.60 5.03
N SER A 102 11.33 2.75 4.65
CA SER A 102 10.26 1.79 4.99
C SER A 102 9.65 1.12 3.75
N ILE A 103 10.19 1.41 2.55
CA ILE A 103 9.73 0.82 1.29
C ILE A 103 10.25 -0.61 1.21
N ILE A 104 9.33 -1.56 1.08
CA ILE A 104 9.65 -2.96 0.76
C ILE A 104 9.51 -3.25 -0.73
N TYR A 105 8.71 -2.45 -1.44
CA TYR A 105 8.51 -2.59 -2.87
C TYR A 105 8.05 -1.26 -3.47
N GLN A 106 8.61 -0.87 -4.61
CA GLN A 106 8.23 0.32 -5.35
C GLN A 106 8.21 0.00 -6.83
N GLU A 107 7.15 0.40 -7.52
CA GLU A 107 7.04 0.34 -8.96
C GLU A 107 6.74 1.72 -9.51
N ASP A 108 7.68 2.22 -10.32
CA ASP A 108 7.59 3.47 -11.04
C ASP A 108 7.69 3.19 -12.55
N PRO A 109 6.72 3.63 -13.37
CA PRO A 109 6.77 3.41 -14.81
C PRO A 109 7.90 4.16 -15.54
N GLY A 110 8.66 5.02 -14.84
CA GLY A 110 9.79 5.78 -15.37
C GLY A 110 11.18 5.30 -14.92
N LEU A 111 11.27 4.30 -14.03
CA LEU A 111 12.53 3.74 -13.56
C LEU A 111 12.55 2.22 -13.83
N PRO A 112 13.66 1.62 -14.29
CA PRO A 112 13.77 0.17 -14.35
C PRO A 112 13.66 -0.37 -12.93
N VAL A 113 12.53 -1.00 -12.62
CA VAL A 113 12.25 -1.68 -11.36
C VAL A 113 13.43 -2.57 -10.96
N SER A 114 14.13 -2.20 -9.90
CA SER A 114 15.03 -3.11 -9.18
C SER A 114 14.17 -4.17 -8.51
N ARG A 115 13.89 -5.25 -9.23
CA ARG A 115 13.25 -6.46 -8.70
C ARG A 115 14.29 -7.29 -7.97
N PRO A 116 14.18 -7.48 -6.65
CA PRO A 116 14.51 -8.76 -6.07
C PRO A 116 13.25 -9.62 -6.07
N ALA A 117 13.29 -10.63 -6.93
CA ALA A 117 12.69 -11.95 -6.76
C ALA A 117 11.17 -12.08 -6.49
N ASP A 118 10.56 -12.76 -7.46
CA ASP A 118 9.63 -13.87 -7.25
C ASP A 118 8.18 -13.62 -6.81
N LYS A 119 7.33 -13.79 -7.83
CA LYS A 119 6.12 -14.64 -7.83
C LYS A 119 5.08 -14.39 -6.75
N GLN A 120 4.05 -13.65 -7.15
CA GLN A 120 2.66 -14.12 -6.95
C GLN A 120 1.76 -13.54 -8.04
N LEU A 121 1.96 -14.00 -9.29
CA LEU A 121 0.84 -14.13 -10.21
C LEU A 121 0.21 -15.48 -9.88
N HIS A 122 -0.82 -15.45 -9.03
CA HIS A 122 -1.66 -16.62 -8.80
C HIS A 122 -2.61 -16.76 -9.99
N ILE A 123 -2.08 -17.13 -11.15
CA ILE A 123 -2.87 -17.73 -12.21
C ILE A 123 -3.06 -19.16 -11.73
N VAL A 124 -4.24 -19.48 -11.21
CA VAL A 124 -4.57 -20.77 -10.58
C VAL A 124 -4.33 -22.01 -11.48
N LEU A 125 -3.80 -21.89 -12.71
CA LEU A 125 -4.24 -22.77 -13.81
C LEU A 125 -3.23 -23.09 -14.94
N GLU A 126 -1.91 -22.97 -14.81
CA GLU A 126 -1.04 -23.23 -15.98
C GLU A 126 -0.14 -24.48 -15.95
N ASN A 127 -0.19 -25.30 -14.89
CA ASN A 127 0.35 -26.66 -15.00
C ASN A 127 -0.34 -27.67 -14.07
N CYS A 128 -1.64 -27.91 -14.30
CA CYS A 128 -2.20 -29.25 -14.06
C CYS A 128 -1.32 -30.25 -14.82
N GLY A 129 -0.48 -31.00 -14.10
CA GLY A 129 0.53 -31.83 -14.76
C GLY A 129 1.08 -33.00 -13.99
N PHE A 130 0.58 -33.32 -12.79
CA PHE A 130 0.95 -34.58 -12.11
C PHE A 130 -0.23 -35.07 -11.26
N ILE A 131 -1.18 -35.73 -11.94
CA ILE A 131 -1.84 -36.90 -11.37
C ILE A 131 -0.75 -37.95 -11.19
N ASP A 132 -0.61 -38.49 -9.98
CA ASP A 132 -0.77 -39.94 -9.70
C ASP A 132 -0.49 -40.24 -8.21
N PRO A 133 -1.30 -41.06 -7.53
CA PRO A 133 -2.74 -41.32 -7.62
C PRO A 133 -3.54 -40.84 -6.38
#